data_AF-L1P240-F1
#
_entry.id   AF-L1P240-F1
#
_cell.length_a   1.000
_cell.length_b   1.000
_cell.length_c   1.000
_cell.angle_alpha   90.00
_cell.angle_beta   90.00
_cell.angle_gamma   90.00
#
_symmetry.space_group_name_H-M   'P 1'
#
loop_
_entity.id
_entity.type
_entity.pdbx_description
1 polymer ?
#
loop_
_entity_poly.entity_id
_entity_poly.type
_entity_poly.pdbx_seq_one_letter_code
_entity_poly.pdbx_strand_id
1 'polypeptide(L)'
;MRMAVVDFVYNNLLWIGIILLIPVFSCLMKIVFFELFLFFKPTHKLTIRHFHEGELKDEITIDLNANEPLVRQIKRIKQGAK
;
A
#
# COMPACT_ATOMS: atom_id res chain seq x y z
N MET A 1 28.54 4.40 40.94
CA MET A 1 27.81 3.72 39.84
C MET A 1 26.38 4.25 39.66
N ARG A 2 25.54 4.38 40.70
CA ARG A 2 24.16 4.90 40.57
C ARG A 2 24.04 6.35 40.04
N MET A 3 24.89 7.29 40.48
CA MET A 3 24.84 8.69 39.98
C MET A 3 25.13 8.79 38.47
N ALA A 4 26.14 8.07 37.97
CA ALA A 4 26.51 8.09 36.55
C ALA A 4 25.38 7.63 35.61
N VAL A 5 24.54 6.70 36.06
CA VAL A 5 23.37 6.25 35.29
C VAL A 5 22.30 7.34 35.24
N VAL A 6 22.07 8.06 36.34
CA VAL A 6 21.10 9.15 36.41
C VAL A 6 21.55 10.33 35.53
N ASP A 7 22.84 10.67 35.57
CA ASP A 7 23.41 11.73 34.71
C ASP A 7 23.34 11.37 33.23
N PHE A 8 23.57 10.10 32.88
CA PHE A 8 23.41 9.60 31.52
C PHE A 8 21.96 9.70 31.05
N VAL A 9 20.98 9.30 31.87
CA VAL A 9 19.56 9.40 31.53
C VAL A 9 19.13 10.86 31.40
N TYR A 10 19.58 11.76 32.27
CA TYR A 10 19.23 13.18 32.21
C TYR A 10 19.79 13.84 30.94
N ASN A 11 21.05 13.57 30.61
CA ASN A 11 21.69 14.11 29.41
C ASN A 11 21.13 13.53 28.10
N ASN A 12 20.54 12.34 28.14
CA ASN A 12 19.99 11.66 26.97
C ASN A 12 18.45 11.57 26.96
N LEU A 13 17.77 12.22 27.91
CA LEU A 13 16.32 12.11 28.08
C LEU A 13 15.55 12.50 26.82
N LEU A 14 16.01 13.54 26.12
CA LEU A 14 15.45 13.99 24.85
C LEU A 14 15.59 12.92 23.76
N TRP A 15 16.77 12.30 23.63
CA TRP A 15 17.02 11.24 22.66
C TRP A 15 16.21 9.98 22.96
N ILE A 16 16.10 9.62 24.24
CA ILE A 16 15.26 8.51 24.69
C ILE A 16 13.79 8.78 24.33
N GLY A 17 13.31 10.00 24.56
CA GLY A 17 11.96 10.42 24.17
C GLY A 17 11.72 10.33 22.65
N ILE A 18 12.68 10.76 21.84
CA ILE A 18 12.61 10.64 20.37
C ILE A 18 12.54 9.17 19.96
N ILE A 19 13.39 8.30 20.54
CA ILE A 19 13.40 6.87 20.25
C ILE A 19 12.06 6.22 20.62
N LEU A 20 11.48 6.62 21.75
CA LEU A 20 10.19 6.08 22.22
C LEU A 20 9.01 6.50 21.33
N LEU A 21 9.15 7.61 20.59
CA LEU A 21 8.16 8.10 19.63
C LEU A 21 8.27 7.45 18.24
N ILE A 22 9.39 6.78 17.92
CA ILE A 22 9.59 6.05 16.65
C ILE A 22 8.43 5.12 16.29
N PRO A 23 7.88 4.26 17.18
CA PRO A 23 6.77 3.37 16.81
C PRO A 23 5.50 4.14 16.40
N VAL A 24 5.20 5.25 17.08
CA VAL A 24 4.04 6.10 16.77
C VAL A 24 4.22 6.77 15.39
N PHE A 25 5.40 7.34 15.15
CA PHE A 25 5.75 7.91 13.86
C PHE A 25 5.75 6.87 12.73
N SER A 26 6.18 5.64 13.01
CA SER A 26 6.18 4.56 12.00
C SER A 26 4.76 4.21 11.54
N CYS A 27 3.79 4.19 12.46
CA CYS A 27 2.38 3.99 12.12
C CYS A 27 1.83 5.14 11.27
N LEU A 28 2.11 6.39 11.65
CA LEU A 28 1.68 7.57 10.88
C LEU A 28 2.30 7.58 9.47
N MET A 29 3.60 7.30 9.39
CA MET A 29 4.33 7.25 8.12
C MET A 29 3.79 6.15 7.20
N LYS A 30 3.34 5.00 7.72
CA LYS A 30 2.70 3.95 6.90
C LYS A 30 1.42 4.44 6.23
N ILE A 31 0.57 5.15 6.96
CA ILE A 31 -0.69 5.70 6.42
C ILE A 31 -0.36 6.74 5.35
N VAL A 32 0.54 7.67 5.66
CA VAL A 32 0.97 8.71 4.73
C VAL A 32 1.60 8.10 3.46
N PHE A 33 2.47 7.10 3.59
CA PHE A 33 3.05 6.40 2.45
C PHE A 33 2.02 5.63 1.64
N PHE A 34 1.03 5.02 2.28
CA PHE A 34 -0.04 4.31 1.58
C PHE A 34 -0.87 5.28 0.73
N GLU A 35 -1.27 6.41 1.30
CA GLU A 35 -2.02 7.45 0.57
C GLU A 35 -1.18 8.08 -0.55
N LEU A 36 0.09 8.39 -0.29
CA LEU A 36 1.02 8.87 -1.33
C LEU A 36 1.19 7.82 -2.43
N PHE A 37 1.32 6.54 -2.08
CA PHE A 37 1.47 5.48 -3.06
C PHE A 37 0.21 5.33 -3.93
N LEU A 38 -0.98 5.41 -3.33
CA LEU A 38 -2.24 5.44 -4.06
C LEU A 38 -2.37 6.69 -4.95
N PHE A 39 -1.86 7.83 -4.51
CA PHE A 39 -1.88 9.07 -5.28
C PHE A 39 -0.91 9.03 -6.48
N PHE A 40 0.30 8.51 -6.30
CA PHE A 40 1.33 8.44 -7.34
C PHE A 40 1.17 7.25 -8.30
N LYS A 41 0.67 6.12 -7.79
CA LYS A 41 0.33 4.94 -8.57
C LYS A 41 -1.09 4.52 -8.22
N PRO A 42 -2.09 5.31 -8.66
CA PRO A 42 -3.45 4.85 -8.57
C PRO A 42 -3.51 3.55 -9.36
N THR A 43 -3.74 2.43 -8.66
CA THR A 43 -3.86 1.10 -9.25
C THR A 43 -5.14 1.06 -10.04
N HIS A 44 -5.10 1.70 -11.20
CA HIS A 44 -6.22 1.79 -12.09
C HIS A 44 -6.37 0.52 -12.91
N LYS A 45 -5.48 -0.46 -12.79
CA LYS A 45 -5.59 -1.71 -13.54
C LYS A 45 -5.94 -2.83 -12.58
N LEU A 46 -7.16 -3.33 -12.68
CA LEU A 46 -7.65 -4.50 -11.97
C LEU A 46 -7.52 -5.71 -12.90
N THR A 47 -6.61 -6.62 -12.58
CA THR A 47 -6.43 -7.87 -13.33
C THR A 47 -7.09 -9.03 -12.61
N ILE A 48 -8.13 -9.60 -13.21
CA ILE A 48 -8.86 -10.78 -12.74
C ILE A 48 -8.29 -11.98 -13.50
N ARG A 49 -7.66 -12.91 -12.78
CA ARG A 49 -7.14 -14.16 -13.34
C ARG A 49 -8.06 -15.30 -12.98
N HIS A 50 -8.52 -16.04 -13.99
CA HIS A 50 -9.33 -17.24 -13.81
C HIS A 50 -8.46 -18.47 -14.00
N PHE A 51 -8.23 -19.19 -12.90
CA PHE A 51 -7.53 -20.46 -12.89
C PHE A 51 -8.54 -21.61 -12.82
N HIS A 52 -8.35 -22.64 -13.64
CA HIS A 52 -9.14 -23.86 -13.60
C HIS A 52 -8.20 -25.06 -13.73
N GLU A 53 -8.34 -26.04 -12.83
CA GLU A 53 -7.48 -27.24 -12.77
C GLU A 53 -5.96 -26.93 -12.67
N GLY A 54 -5.61 -25.80 -12.03
CA GLY A 54 -4.21 -25.38 -11.88
C GLY A 54 -3.63 -24.64 -13.09
N GLU A 55 -4.37 -24.57 -14.20
CA GLU A 55 -3.97 -23.82 -15.39
C GLU A 55 -4.69 -22.46 -15.47
N LEU A 56 -3.98 -21.43 -15.93
CA LEU A 56 -4.57 -20.12 -16.19
C LEU A 56 -5.41 -20.20 -17.47
N LYS A 57 -6.74 -20.13 -17.33
CA LYS A 57 -7.65 -20.19 -18.49
C LYS A 57 -7.99 -18.84 -19.07
N ASP A 58 -8.04 -17.79 -18.25
CA ASP A 58 -8.37 -16.45 -18.71
C ASP A 58 -7.73 -15.37 -17.83
N GLU A 59 -7.32 -14.26 -18.44
CA GLU A 59 -6.79 -13.09 -17.74
C GLU A 59 -7.48 -11.83 -18.27
N ILE A 60 -8.30 -11.23 -17.42
CA ILE A 60 -9.08 -10.04 -17.75
C ILE A 60 -8.46 -8.86 -17.03
N THR A 61 -7.92 -7.89 -17.78
CA THR A 61 -7.44 -6.62 -17.20
C THR A 61 -8.43 -5.50 -17.47
N ILE A 62 -8.92 -4.87 -16.41
CA ILE A 62 -9.87 -3.75 -16.42
C ILE A 62 -9.13 -2.47 -16.06
N ASP A 63 -9.30 -1.40 -16.84
CA ASP A 63 -8.70 -0.10 -16.57
C ASP A 63 -9.74 0.86 -15.95
N LEU A 64 -9.69 0.99 -14.63
CA LEU A 64 -10.47 1.89 -13.79
C LEU A 64 -10.18 3.38 -14.04
N ASN A 65 -9.10 3.76 -14.76
CA ASN A 65 -8.86 5.15 -15.16
C ASN A 65 -9.45 5.49 -16.52
N ALA A 66 -9.87 4.49 -17.29
CA ALA A 66 -10.39 4.78 -18.62
C ALA A 66 -11.62 5.67 -18.47
N ASN A 67 -11.73 6.71 -19.30
CA ASN A 67 -12.95 7.51 -19.50
C ASN A 67 -14.17 6.67 -19.96
N GLU A 68 -14.00 5.35 -20.04
CA GLU A 68 -15.00 4.39 -20.42
C GLU A 68 -15.58 3.68 -19.18
N PRO A 69 -16.91 3.66 -19.02
CA PRO A 69 -17.55 2.96 -17.91
C PRO A 69 -17.21 1.47 -17.91
N LEU A 70 -17.01 0.92 -16.71
CA LEU A 70 -16.72 -0.50 -16.43
C LEU A 70 -17.56 -1.48 -17.27
N VAL A 71 -18.85 -1.22 -17.39
CA VAL A 71 -19.80 -2.07 -18.14
C VAL A 71 -19.41 -2.20 -19.62
N ARG A 72 -18.89 -1.12 -20.23
CA ARG A 72 -18.46 -1.16 -21.64
C ARG A 72 -17.13 -1.89 -21.81
N GLN A 73 -16.20 -1.76 -20.86
CA GLN A 73 -14.95 -2.53 -20.85
C GLN A 73 -15.23 -4.03 -20.77
N ILE A 74 -16.10 -4.44 -19.83
CA ILE A 74 -16.52 -5.85 -19.66
C ILE A 74 -17.23 -6.36 -20.92
N LYS A 75 -18.08 -5.54 -21.55
CA LYS A 75 -18.75 -5.91 -22.81
C LYS A 75 -17.75 -6.15 -23.94
N ARG A 76 -16.71 -5.33 -24.09
CA ARG A 76 -15.65 -5.56 -25.10
C ARG A 76 -14.89 -6.85 -24.84
N ILE A 77 -14.49 -7.09 -23.59
CA ILE A 77 -13.80 -8.33 -23.20
C ILE A 77 -14.67 -9.54 -23.56
N LYS A 78 -15.96 -9.51 -23.22
CA LYS A 78 -16.92 -10.57 -23.57
C LYS A 78 -17.15 -10.75 -25.08
N GLN A 79 -17.00 -9.68 -25.86
CA GLN A 79 -17.18 -9.71 -27.32
C GLN A 79 -15.92 -10.12 -28.08
N GLY A 80 -14.73 -9.81 -27.56
CA GLY A 80 -13.44 -10.25 -28.13
C GLY A 80 -13.06 -11.68 -27.76
N ALA A 81 -13.70 -12.27 -26.75
CA ALA A 81 -13.57 -13.68 -26.37
C ALA A 81 -14.43 -14.64 -27.20
N LYS A 82 -14.97 -14.18 -28.34
CA LYS A 82 -15.89 -14.92 -29.23
C LYS A 82 -15.25 -15.13 -30.59
#